data_AF-A0A4R8DHP9-F1
#
_entry.id   AF-A0A4R8DHP9-F1
#
_cell.length_a   1.000
_cell.length_b   1.000
_cell.length_c   1.000
_cell.angle_alpha   90.00
_cell.angle_beta   90.00
_cell.angle_gamma   90.00
#
_symmetry.space_group_name_H-M   'P 1'
#
loop_
_entity.id
_entity.type
_entity.pdbx_description
1 polymer ?
#
loop_
_entity_poly.entity_id
_entity_poly.type
_entity_poly.pdbx_seq_one_letter_code
_entity_poly.pdbx_strand_id
1 'polypeptide(L)'
;MYYVIKVANNWTLVDATNGNSTKLDPPQVDCLSILFPRLLTDTSTVVTGVQVSLLQPNKMMQLPMQQKPPAPRKVLDGGQKA
;
A
#
# COMPACT_ATOMS: atom_id res chain seq x y z
N MET A 1 -12.61 -8.10 9.12
CA MET A 1 -12.59 -7.22 7.91
C MET A 1 -12.64 -5.80 8.40
N TYR A 2 -11.75 -4.93 7.95
CA TYR A 2 -11.60 -3.59 8.53
C TYR A 2 -12.13 -2.51 7.60
N TYR A 3 -12.69 -1.45 8.17
CA TYR A 3 -13.11 -0.26 7.44
C TYR A 3 -12.56 0.97 8.14
N VAL A 4 -12.06 1.92 7.35
CA VAL A 4 -11.73 3.26 7.84
C VAL A 4 -12.84 4.18 7.38
N ILE A 5 -13.55 4.78 8.33
CA ILE A 5 -14.70 5.66 8.07
C ILE A 5 -14.33 7.08 8.47
N LYS A 6 -14.53 8.01 7.55
CA LYS A 6 -14.50 9.46 7.77
C LYS A 6 -15.93 9.96 7.93
N VAL A 7 -16.24 10.59 9.06
CA VAL A 7 -17.50 11.31 9.29
C VAL A 7 -17.17 12.75 9.65
N ALA A 8 -17.50 13.69 8.76
CA ALA A 8 -17.02 15.07 8.82
C ALA A 8 -15.48 15.12 8.97
N ASN A 9 -14.98 15.45 10.17
CA ASN A 9 -13.55 15.49 10.50
C ASN A 9 -13.07 14.37 11.42
N ASN A 10 -13.95 13.43 11.80
CA ASN A 10 -13.58 12.30 12.65
C ASN A 10 -13.27 11.08 11.80
N TRP A 11 -12.17 10.40 12.13
CA TRP A 11 -11.74 9.18 11.49
C TRP A 11 -11.82 8.01 12.48
N THR A 12 -12.45 6.92 12.04
CA THR A 12 -12.69 5.74 12.88
C THR A 12 -12.33 4.48 12.13
N LEU A 13 -11.51 3.62 12.74
CA LEU A 13 -11.30 2.25 12.30
C LEU A 13 -12.40 1.37 12.88
N VAL A 14 -13.07 0.61 12.03
CA VAL A 14 -14.13 -0.33 12.39
C VAL A 14 -13.68 -1.73 12.04
N ASP A 15 -13.67 -2.61 13.02
CA ASP A 15 -13.54 -4.05 12.83
C ASP A 15 -14.93 -4.65 12.64
N ALA A 16 -15.29 -4.95 11.40
CA ALA A 16 -16.59 -5.55 11.08
C ALA A 16 -16.74 -7.00 11.59
N THR A 17 -15.65 -7.64 12.03
CA THR A 17 -15.71 -9.00 12.57
C THR A 17 -16.09 -9.00 14.04
N ASN A 18 -15.54 -8.07 14.82
CA ASN A 18 -15.75 -8.01 16.27
C ASN A 18 -16.74 -6.91 16.69
N GLY A 19 -17.19 -6.06 15.76
CA GLY A 19 -18.03 -4.90 16.04
C GLY A 19 -17.31 -3.77 16.79
N ASN A 20 -15.99 -3.89 16.98
CA ASN A 20 -15.20 -2.89 17.68
C ASN A 20 -14.91 -1.70 16.77
N SER A 21 -14.93 -0.51 17.36
CA SER A 21 -14.53 0.71 16.69
C SER A 21 -13.52 1.47 17.52
N THR A 22 -12.55 2.11 16.86
CA THR A 22 -11.49 2.86 17.51
C THR A 22 -11.24 4.12 16.71
N LYS A 23 -11.16 5.26 17.39
CA LYS A 23 -10.79 6.52 16.73
C LYS A 23 -9.33 6.46 16.30
N LEU A 24 -9.05 7.02 15.14
CA LEU A 24 -7.68 7.12 14.64
C LEU A 24 -6.99 8.32 15.26
N ASP A 25 -5.74 8.11 15.67
CA ASP A 25 -4.89 9.16 16.23
C ASP A 25 -4.37 10.08 15.10
N PRO A 26 -3.98 11.33 15.42
CA PRO A 26 -3.50 12.28 14.41
C PRO A 26 -2.41 11.72 13.47
N PRO A 27 -1.37 10.99 13.96
CA PRO A 27 -0.37 10.41 13.06
C PRO A 27 -0.92 9.37 12.07
N GLN A 28 -1.98 8.65 12.47
CA GLN A 28 -2.63 7.67 11.59
C GLN A 28 -3.48 8.38 10.53
N VAL A 29 -4.16 9.46 10.92
CA VAL A 29 -4.89 10.32 9.99
C VAL A 29 -3.95 10.97 8.98
N ASP A 30 -2.79 11.45 9.42
CA ASP A 30 -1.76 12.02 8.55
C ASP A 30 -1.27 10.98 7.52
N CYS A 31 -1.05 9.74 7.93
CA CYS A 31 -0.69 8.66 7.01
C CYS A 31 -1.77 8.43 5.93
N LEU A 32 -3.05 8.38 6.33
CA LEU A 32 -4.17 8.25 5.40
C LEU A 32 -4.26 9.42 4.42
N SER A 33 -3.87 10.63 4.87
CA SER A 33 -3.88 11.81 4.01
C SER A 33 -2.91 11.72 2.85
N ILE A 34 -1.75 11.11 3.08
CA ILE A 34 -0.70 10.92 2.10
C ILE A 34 -1.09 9.81 1.12
N LEU A 35 -1.67 8.72 1.62
CA LEU A 35 -2.05 7.57 0.81
C LEU A 35 -3.30 7.81 -0.02
N PHE A 36 -4.27 8.56 0.52
CA PHE A 36 -5.58 8.78 -0.10
C PHE A 36 -5.97 10.26 -0.11
N PRO A 37 -5.21 11.13 -0.79
CA PRO A 37 -5.43 12.58 -0.75
C PRO A 37 -6.82 12.99 -1.24
N ARG A 38 -7.36 12.28 -2.25
CA ARG A 38 -8.70 12.54 -2.82
C ARG A 38 -9.84 12.28 -1.82
N LEU A 39 -9.67 11.36 -0.88
CA LEU A 39 -10.63 11.06 0.18
C LEU A 39 -10.76 12.21 1.20
N LEU A 40 -9.73 13.06 1.28
CA LEU A 40 -9.76 14.25 2.12
C LEU A 40 -10.30 15.47 1.40
N THR A 41 -10.06 15.58 0.09
CA THR A 41 -10.46 16.74 -0.71
C THR A 41 -11.96 16.79 -0.96
N ASP A 42 -12.62 15.63 -1.00
CA ASP A 42 -14.07 15.59 -1.13
C ASP A 42 -14.74 15.91 0.22
N THR A 43 -15.07 17.19 0.39
CA THR A 43 -15.83 17.69 1.54
C THR A 43 -17.34 17.60 1.32
N SER A 44 -17.79 17.16 0.13
CA SER A 44 -19.21 17.05 -0.20
C SER A 44 -19.86 15.81 0.41
N THR A 45 -19.06 14.78 0.72
CA THR A 45 -19.51 13.54 1.32
C THR A 45 -19.45 13.62 2.85
N VAL A 46 -20.62 13.54 3.49
CA VAL A 46 -20.77 13.51 4.95
C VAL A 46 -20.10 12.27 5.55
N VAL A 47 -20.08 11.17 4.80
CA VAL A 47 -19.50 9.89 5.20
C VAL A 47 -18.73 9.28 4.04
N THR A 48 -17.47 8.90 4.27
CA THR A 48 -16.68 8.12 3.30
C THR A 48 -16.04 6.92 3.99
N GLY A 49 -16.11 5.74 3.37
CA GLY A 49 -15.55 4.50 3.90
C GLY A 49 -14.50 3.89 2.97
N VAL A 50 -13.36 3.51 3.53
CA VAL A 50 -12.31 2.73 2.85
C VAL A 50 -12.28 1.33 3.44
N GLN A 51 -12.54 0.31 2.61
CA GLN A 51 -12.38 -1.07 3.02
C GLN A 51 -10.90 -1.44 3.07
N VAL A 52 -10.44 -1.94 4.21
CA VAL A 52 -9.09 -2.44 4.42
C VAL A 52 -9.14 -3.95 4.53
N SER A 53 -8.43 -4.60 3.59
CA SER A 53 -8.35 -6.05 3.52
C SER A 53 -6.90 -6.48 3.74
N LEU A 54 -6.70 -7.48 4.60
CA LEU A 54 -5.37 -8.07 4.77
C LEU A 54 -5.01 -8.80 3.47
N LEU A 55 -3.87 -8.43 2.89
CA LEU A 55 -3.30 -9.21 1.79
C LEU A 55 -2.88 -10.57 2.36
N GLN A 56 -3.43 -11.65 1.79
CA GLN A 56 -2.96 -12.98 2.15
C GLN A 56 -1.47 -13.10 1.75
N PRO A 57 -0.59 -13.61 2.63
CA PRO A 57 0.85 -13.70 2.34
C PRO A 57 1.16 -14.41 1.02
N ASN A 58 0.34 -15.41 0.67
CA ASN A 58 0.51 -16.23 -0.54
C ASN A 58 -0.03 -15.58 -1.83
N LYS A 59 -0.63 -14.38 -1.74
CA LYS A 59 -1.12 -13.60 -2.88
C LYS A 59 -0.28 -12.34 -3.12
N MET A 60 0.86 -12.21 -2.44
CA MET A 60 1.83 -11.14 -2.69
C MET A 60 2.27 -11.28 -4.14
N MET A 61 1.72 -10.44 -5.02
CA MET A 61 2.11 -10.40 -6.42
C MET A 61 3.64 -10.24 -6.43
N GLN A 62 4.33 -11.15 -7.13
CA GLN A 62 5.75 -10.99 -7.38
C GLN A 62 5.88 -9.67 -8.14
N LEU A 63 6.29 -8.60 -7.45
CA LEU A 63 6.71 -7.39 -8.10
C LEU A 63 7.80 -7.80 -9.09
N PRO A 64 7.77 -7.33 -10.34
CA PRO A 64 8.80 -7.68 -11.31
C PRO A 64 10.14 -7.33 -10.68
N MET A 65 10.89 -8.36 -10.29
CA MET A 65 12.22 -8.18 -9.70
C MET A 65 13.00 -7.45 -10.77
N GLN A 66 13.52 -6.25 -10.44
CA GLN A 66 14.38 -5.50 -11.34
C GLN A 66 15.44 -6.48 -11.86
N GLN A 67 15.38 -6.76 -13.17
CA GLN A 67 16.32 -7.67 -13.80
C GLN A 67 17.70 -7.06 -13.59
N LYS A 68 18.53 -7.73 -12.78
CA LYS A 68 19.92 -7.35 -12.60
C LYS A 68 20.55 -7.32 -14.01
N PRO A 69 21.14 -6.20 -14.43
CA PRO A 69 21.71 -6.11 -15.76
C PRO A 69 22.75 -7.22 -15.95
N PRO A 70 22.78 -7.85 -17.14
CA PRO A 70 23.66 -8.98 -17.39
C PRO A 70 25.11 -8.56 -17.16
N ALA A 71 25.84 -9.38 -16.40
CA ALA A 71 27.26 -9.15 -16.13
C ALA A 71 28.02 -9.05 -17.46
N PRO A 72 28.99 -8.11 -17.58
CA PRO A 72 29.79 -7.99 -18.79
C PRO A 72 30.52 -9.31 -19.05
N ARG A 73 30.31 -9.90 -20.24
CA ARG A 73 31.04 -11.08 -20.69
C ARG A 73 32.54 -10.76 -20.66
N LYS A 74 33.31 -11.49 -19.84
CA LYS A 74 34.76 -11.56 -20.03
C LYS A 74 34.99 -12.23 -21.38
N VAL A 75 35.48 -11.47 -22.36
CA VAL A 75 36.06 -12.00 -23.59
C VAL A 75 37.30 -12.78 -23.16
N LEU A 76 37.23 -14.11 -23.17
CA LEU A 76 38.45 -14.93 -23.17
C LEU A 76 39.05 -14.78 -24.57
N ASP A 77 40.07 -13.94 -24.69
CA ASP A 77 40.97 -13.95 -25.84
C ASP A 77 41.83 -15.22 -25.75
N GLY A 78 41.31 -16.29 -26.33
CA GLY A 78 42.05 -17.52 -26.56
C GLY A 78 42.95 -17.31 -27.76
N GLY A 79 44.25 -17.18 -27.51
CA GLY A 79 45.26 -17.14 -28.55
C GLY A 79 45.16 -18.34 -29.50
N GLN A 80 45.26 -18.07 -30.79
CA GLN A 80 45.55 -19.07 -31.80
C GLN A 80 46.86 -18.69 -32.51
N LYS A 81 47.86 -19.55 -32.29
CA LYS A 81 49.08 -19.64 -33.08
C LYS A 81 48.73 -19.95 -34.55
N ALA A 82 49.44 -19.31 -35.47
CA ALA A 82 50.08 -19.95 -36.62
C ALA A 82 51.26 -19.07 -37.05
#